data_AF-A0A4U1I7F1-F1
#
_entry.id   AF-A0A4U1I7F1-F1
#
_cell.length_a   1.000
_cell.length_b   1.000
_cell.length_c   1.000
_cell.angle_alpha   90.00
_cell.angle_beta   90.00
_cell.angle_gamma   90.00
#
_symmetry.space_group_name_H-M   'P 1'
#
loop_
_entity.id
_entity.type
_entity.pdbx_description
1 polymer ?
#
loop_
_entity_poly.entity_id
_entity_poly.type
_entity_poly.pdbx_seq_one_letter_code
_entity_poly.pdbx_strand_id
1 'polypeptide(L)'
;MPICFVIQPFTDTYNKRYDDLYKPAIEAAGMTAYRVDQDSSATVLVEAIEKNIKRAAVCLADITEDNPNVWYELGFAYAAGRPVVMACSDERQKAGKRFPFDIQHRAIVTYKTESPRDFQAFNDNLTERLKSMLEQGEVLEEMAEQSSVASVDGLSSQELSVLAVTANSVAQDDHATSVWSVRNDCERAGLNNLGFNLGLRRLKVKKFVETVEIEDERGEPYPGIQVTDQGWQWIETNEDKFTFHSASAKKGGFEDMDDSVPF
;
A
#
# COMPACT_ATOMS: atom_id res chain seq x y z
N MET A 1 -20.61 1.06 -2.55
CA MET A 1 -19.96 1.89 -3.59
C MET A 1 -18.61 2.33 -3.02
N PRO A 2 -17.51 2.19 -3.77
CA PRO A 2 -16.18 2.60 -3.31
C PRO A 2 -16.15 4.09 -2.97
N ILE A 3 -15.34 4.46 -1.97
CA ILE A 3 -15.24 5.85 -1.49
C ILE A 3 -14.05 6.52 -2.17
N CYS A 4 -14.27 7.73 -2.70
CA CYS A 4 -13.21 8.65 -3.05
C CYS A 4 -13.09 9.72 -1.98
N PHE A 5 -11.96 9.75 -1.28
CA PHE A 5 -11.70 10.76 -0.24
C PHE A 5 -11.14 12.03 -0.88
N VAL A 6 -11.78 13.18 -0.64
CA VAL A 6 -11.37 14.46 -1.24
C VAL A 6 -10.60 15.30 -0.23
N ILE A 7 -9.34 15.55 -0.56
CA ILE A 7 -8.35 16.36 0.17
C ILE A 7 -8.34 17.74 -0.49
N GLN A 8 -8.88 18.75 0.18
CA GLN A 8 -8.90 20.13 -0.32
C GLN A 8 -9.05 21.15 0.81
N PRO A 9 -8.75 22.44 0.57
CA PRO A 9 -9.14 23.51 1.48
C PRO A 9 -10.66 23.65 1.62
N PHE A 10 -11.13 24.17 2.76
CA PHE A 10 -12.57 24.32 3.06
C PHE A 10 -13.07 25.77 2.94
N THR A 11 -12.59 26.52 1.95
CA THR A 11 -13.08 27.89 1.70
C THR A 11 -14.24 27.88 0.70
N ASP A 12 -15.02 28.96 0.63
CA ASP A 12 -16.19 29.07 -0.27
C ASP A 12 -15.88 28.74 -1.73
N THR A 13 -14.69 29.11 -2.21
CA THR A 13 -14.25 28.79 -3.58
C THR A 13 -14.11 27.29 -3.79
N TYR A 14 -13.51 26.58 -2.83
CA TYR A 14 -13.31 25.13 -2.89
C TYR A 14 -14.59 24.34 -2.61
N ASN A 15 -15.52 24.93 -1.86
CA ASN A 15 -16.86 24.36 -1.71
C ASN A 15 -17.57 24.29 -3.07
N LYS A 16 -17.55 25.40 -3.83
CA LYS A 16 -18.11 25.43 -5.20
C LYS A 16 -17.39 24.48 -6.15
N ARG A 17 -16.05 24.47 -6.14
CA ARG A 17 -15.25 23.53 -6.97
C ARG A 17 -15.59 22.07 -6.65
N TYR A 18 -15.80 21.75 -5.39
CA TYR A 18 -16.22 20.41 -5.01
C TYR A 18 -17.58 20.04 -5.60
N ASP A 19 -18.58 20.89 -5.42
CA ASP A 19 -19.95 20.61 -5.89
C ASP A 19 -20.04 20.58 -7.42
N ASP A 20 -19.30 21.46 -8.10
CA ASP A 20 -19.40 21.64 -9.55
C ASP A 20 -18.42 20.77 -10.34
N LEU A 21 -17.25 20.42 -9.79
CA LEU A 21 -16.17 19.75 -10.51
C LEU A 21 -15.87 18.36 -9.95
N TYR A 22 -15.56 18.28 -8.66
CA TYR A 22 -15.01 17.05 -8.08
C TYR A 22 -16.08 16.00 -7.83
N LYS A 23 -17.16 16.36 -7.15
CA LYS A 23 -18.24 15.45 -6.83
C LYS A 23 -18.87 14.84 -8.08
N PRO A 24 -19.24 15.60 -9.13
CA PRO A 24 -19.81 15.00 -10.34
C PRO A 24 -18.84 14.05 -11.06
N ALA A 25 -17.54 14.38 -11.13
CA ALA A 25 -16.54 13.53 -11.75
C ALA A 25 -16.32 12.22 -10.97
N ILE A 26 -16.29 12.30 -9.64
CA ILE A 26 -16.16 11.13 -8.75
C ILE A 26 -17.38 10.21 -8.89
N GLU A 27 -18.58 10.78 -8.89
CA GLU A 27 -19.83 10.01 -9.03
C GLU A 27 -19.93 9.37 -10.43
N ALA A 28 -19.54 10.09 -11.48
CA ALA A 28 -19.44 9.56 -12.83
C ALA A 28 -18.36 8.46 -12.98
N ALA A 29 -17.37 8.45 -12.09
CA ALA A 29 -16.38 7.39 -11.95
C ALA A 29 -16.87 6.18 -11.15
N GLY A 30 -18.11 6.18 -10.66
CA GLY A 30 -18.70 5.06 -9.91
C GLY A 30 -18.35 5.03 -8.42
N MET A 31 -17.85 6.15 -7.88
CA MET A 31 -17.47 6.29 -6.47
C MET A 31 -18.39 7.25 -5.72
N THR A 32 -18.41 7.13 -4.40
CA THR A 32 -19.02 8.14 -3.51
C THR A 32 -17.97 9.16 -3.10
N ALA A 33 -18.20 10.43 -3.41
CA ALA A 33 -17.35 11.54 -2.96
C ALA A 33 -17.52 11.76 -1.45
N TYR A 34 -16.42 11.69 -0.71
CA TYR A 34 -16.39 11.87 0.73
C TYR A 34 -15.51 13.06 1.12
N ARG A 35 -16.07 13.94 1.95
CA ARG A 35 -15.41 15.10 2.55
C ARG A 35 -15.62 15.10 4.06
N VAL A 36 -14.55 15.28 4.82
CA VAL A 36 -14.61 15.18 6.28
C VAL A 36 -15.45 16.27 6.93
N ASP A 37 -15.48 17.48 6.36
CA ASP A 37 -16.22 18.61 6.94
C ASP A 37 -17.74 18.46 6.80
N GLN A 38 -18.22 17.54 5.98
CA GLN A 38 -19.64 17.19 5.85
C GLN A 38 -20.07 16.10 6.85
N ASP A 39 -19.15 15.51 7.61
CA ASP A 39 -19.44 14.49 8.62
C ASP A 39 -19.54 15.09 10.03
N SER A 40 -20.77 15.25 10.52
CA SER A 40 -21.06 15.80 11.85
C SER A 40 -20.65 14.88 13.02
N SER A 41 -20.16 13.65 12.76
CA SER A 41 -19.87 12.63 13.78
C SER A 41 -18.40 12.53 14.19
N ALA A 42 -17.49 13.29 13.57
CA ALA A 42 -16.05 13.19 13.81
C ALA A 42 -15.61 13.91 15.11
N THR A 43 -15.53 13.16 16.22
CA THR A 43 -15.15 13.67 17.55
C THR A 43 -13.65 13.94 17.71
N VAL A 44 -12.80 13.38 16.84
CA VAL A 44 -11.35 13.65 16.73
C VAL A 44 -11.00 13.77 15.24
N LEU A 45 -10.81 15.01 14.77
CA LEU A 45 -10.76 15.31 13.33
C LEU A 45 -9.64 14.56 12.60
N VAL A 46 -8.43 14.48 13.17
CA VAL A 46 -7.25 13.93 12.48
C VAL A 46 -7.28 12.40 12.34
N GLU A 47 -7.55 11.66 13.42
CA GLU A 47 -7.62 10.19 13.37
C GLU A 47 -8.75 9.71 12.45
N ALA A 48 -9.88 10.43 12.44
CA ALA A 48 -10.98 10.16 11.52
C ALA A 48 -10.57 10.38 10.06
N ILE A 49 -9.84 11.46 9.76
CA ILE A 49 -9.28 11.71 8.42
C ILE A 49 -8.37 10.57 8.00
N GLU A 50 -7.38 10.22 8.84
CA GLU A 50 -6.45 9.13 8.54
C GLU A 50 -7.16 7.80 8.30
N LYS A 51 -8.14 7.45 9.14
CA LYS A 51 -8.93 6.25 9.01
C LYS A 51 -9.72 6.24 7.70
N ASN A 52 -10.29 7.37 7.31
CA ASN A 52 -11.07 7.48 6.09
C ASN A 52 -10.17 7.46 4.84
N ILE A 53 -9.00 8.09 4.87
CA ILE A 53 -7.98 7.96 3.81
C ILE A 53 -7.57 6.50 3.63
N LYS A 54 -7.25 5.79 4.72
CA LYS A 54 -6.89 4.36 4.69
C LYS A 54 -8.01 3.46 4.12
N ARG A 55 -9.26 3.88 4.21
CA ARG A 55 -10.44 3.12 3.72
C ARG A 55 -10.88 3.55 2.32
N ALA A 56 -10.35 4.66 1.80
CA ALA A 56 -10.69 5.15 0.48
C ALA A 56 -10.14 4.19 -0.58
N ALA A 57 -10.93 3.97 -1.63
CA ALA A 57 -10.47 3.27 -2.83
C ALA A 57 -9.50 4.16 -3.62
N VAL A 58 -9.80 5.46 -3.70
CA VAL A 58 -8.98 6.47 -4.35
C VAL A 58 -9.02 7.77 -3.53
N CYS A 59 -7.93 8.52 -3.49
CA CYS A 59 -7.92 9.88 -2.95
C CYS A 59 -7.80 10.90 -4.08
N LEU A 60 -8.60 11.97 -4.02
CA LEU A 60 -8.47 13.14 -4.88
C LEU A 60 -7.89 14.30 -4.05
N ALA A 61 -6.78 14.90 -4.50
CA ALA A 61 -6.16 16.02 -3.80
C ALA A 61 -6.10 17.29 -4.67
N ASP A 62 -6.73 18.37 -4.23
CA ASP A 62 -6.58 19.69 -4.85
C ASP A 62 -5.34 20.39 -4.29
N ILE A 63 -4.31 20.50 -5.12
CA ILE A 63 -3.00 21.07 -4.79
C ILE A 63 -2.77 22.46 -5.40
N THR A 64 -3.86 23.17 -5.73
CA THR A 64 -3.80 24.52 -6.29
C THR A 64 -3.04 25.49 -5.35
N GLU A 65 -3.32 25.40 -4.04
CA GLU A 65 -2.70 26.23 -3.01
C GLU A 65 -1.69 25.41 -2.17
N ASP A 66 -0.75 26.12 -1.53
CA ASP A 66 0.19 25.52 -0.59
C ASP A 66 -0.44 25.38 0.80
N ASN A 67 -1.51 24.59 0.89
CA ASN A 67 -2.21 24.35 2.14
C ASN A 67 -1.50 23.25 2.97
N PRO A 68 -1.03 23.52 4.20
CA PRO A 68 -0.30 22.54 5.00
C PRO A 68 -1.08 21.26 5.30
N ASN A 69 -2.40 21.35 5.50
CA ASN A 69 -3.24 20.20 5.80
C ASN A 69 -3.40 19.30 4.56
N VAL A 70 -3.59 19.91 3.39
CA VAL A 70 -3.63 19.18 2.11
C VAL A 70 -2.33 18.43 1.86
N TRP A 71 -1.17 19.06 2.13
CA TRP A 71 0.12 18.40 1.97
C TRP A 71 0.30 17.22 2.92
N TYR A 72 -0.11 17.39 4.18
CA TYR A 72 -0.08 16.31 5.16
C TYR A 72 -0.95 15.13 4.74
N GLU A 73 -2.21 15.38 4.38
CA GLU A 73 -3.16 14.35 3.96
C GLU A 73 -2.72 13.66 2.67
N LEU A 74 -2.16 14.41 1.71
CA LEU A 74 -1.58 13.86 0.48
C LEU A 74 -0.41 12.93 0.77
N GLY A 75 0.53 13.36 1.62
CA GLY A 75 1.66 12.54 2.04
C GLY A 75 1.20 11.27 2.76
N PHE A 76 0.19 11.40 3.63
CA PHE A 76 -0.39 10.27 4.35
C PHE A 76 -1.11 9.28 3.41
N ALA A 77 -1.84 9.77 2.40
CA ALA A 77 -2.47 8.92 1.39
C ALA A 77 -1.43 8.05 0.66
N TYR A 78 -0.30 8.63 0.27
CA TYR A 78 0.81 7.86 -0.31
C TYR A 78 1.41 6.87 0.68
N ALA A 79 1.67 7.28 1.92
CA ALA A 79 2.20 6.39 2.96
C ALA A 79 1.25 5.22 3.26
N ALA A 80 -0.06 5.43 3.13
CA ALA A 80 -1.10 4.43 3.29
C ALA A 80 -1.32 3.54 2.05
N GLY A 81 -0.51 3.72 1.00
CA GLY A 81 -0.58 2.96 -0.24
C GLY A 81 -1.85 3.20 -1.06
N ARG A 82 -2.50 4.35 -0.88
CA ARG A 82 -3.75 4.66 -1.57
C ARG A 82 -3.47 5.27 -2.95
N PRO A 83 -4.20 4.87 -4.01
CA PRO A 83 -4.16 5.56 -5.28
C PRO A 83 -4.55 7.04 -5.11
N VAL A 84 -3.80 7.95 -5.73
CA VAL A 84 -4.05 9.39 -5.64
C VAL A 84 -4.16 10.01 -7.03
N VAL A 85 -5.20 10.81 -7.23
CA VAL A 85 -5.31 11.76 -8.34
C VAL A 85 -5.11 13.17 -7.79
N MET A 86 -4.17 13.92 -8.37
CA MET A 86 -3.94 15.31 -8.01
C MET A 86 -4.60 16.23 -9.03
N ALA A 87 -5.34 17.22 -8.54
CA ALA A 87 -5.95 18.28 -9.33
C ALA A 87 -5.28 19.62 -9.02
N CYS A 88 -5.08 20.46 -10.04
CA CYS A 88 -4.50 21.79 -9.84
C CYS A 88 -5.10 22.80 -10.84
N SER A 89 -5.58 23.93 -10.33
CA SER A 89 -5.94 25.06 -11.17
C SER A 89 -4.70 25.69 -11.81
N ASP A 90 -4.84 26.21 -13.03
CA ASP A 90 -3.81 26.96 -13.75
C ASP A 90 -3.42 28.28 -13.06
N GLU A 91 -4.23 28.75 -12.11
CA GLU A 91 -3.95 29.86 -11.20
C GLU A 91 -2.58 29.73 -10.52
N ARG A 92 -2.20 28.50 -10.15
CA ARG A 92 -0.89 28.25 -9.52
C ARG A 92 0.27 28.61 -10.46
N GLN A 93 0.17 28.19 -11.73
CA GLN A 93 1.17 28.50 -12.75
C GLN A 93 1.18 29.99 -13.08
N LYS A 94 -0.01 30.61 -13.18
CA LYS A 94 -0.17 32.06 -13.38
C LYS A 94 0.46 32.88 -12.25
N ALA A 95 0.43 32.36 -11.02
CA ALA A 95 1.09 32.96 -9.86
C ALA A 95 2.62 32.68 -9.79
N GLY A 96 3.20 31.98 -10.77
CA GLY A 96 4.62 31.64 -10.80
C GLY A 96 5.05 30.65 -9.73
N LYS A 97 4.11 29.94 -9.09
CA LYS A 97 4.40 29.00 -8.00
C LYS A 97 4.76 27.62 -8.55
N ARG A 98 5.99 27.18 -8.29
CA ARG A 98 6.43 25.82 -8.62
C ARG A 98 5.87 24.80 -7.62
N PHE A 99 5.74 23.55 -8.03
CA PHE A 99 5.43 22.46 -7.10
C PHE A 99 6.65 22.11 -6.25
N PRO A 100 6.46 21.53 -5.05
CA PRO A 100 7.54 20.88 -4.31
C PRO A 100 8.21 19.78 -5.15
N PHE A 101 9.50 19.52 -4.91
CA PHE A 101 10.32 18.56 -5.68
C PHE A 101 9.64 17.18 -5.81
N ASP A 102 9.14 16.62 -4.69
CA ASP A 102 8.48 15.30 -4.64
C ASP A 102 7.14 15.23 -5.41
N ILE A 103 6.60 16.38 -5.81
CA ILE A 103 5.34 16.53 -6.53
C ILE A 103 5.56 16.83 -8.02
N GLN A 104 6.65 17.54 -8.37
CA GLN A 104 6.91 18.00 -9.75
C GLN A 104 6.90 16.90 -10.80
N HIS A 105 7.36 15.70 -10.44
CA HIS A 105 7.48 14.56 -11.36
C HIS A 105 6.23 13.66 -11.38
N ARG A 106 5.18 14.01 -10.63
CA ARG A 106 3.95 13.23 -10.55
C ARG A 106 2.92 13.73 -11.56
N ALA A 107 2.02 12.83 -11.96
CA ALA A 107 0.90 13.20 -12.82
C ALA A 107 -0.09 14.09 -12.07
N ILE A 108 -0.41 15.24 -12.66
CA ILE A 108 -1.34 16.24 -12.10
C ILE A 108 -2.34 16.59 -13.20
N VAL A 109 -3.63 16.48 -12.90
CA VAL A 109 -4.70 16.92 -13.80
C VAL A 109 -4.88 18.42 -13.60
N THR A 110 -4.55 19.20 -14.62
CA THR A 110 -4.68 20.65 -14.57
C THR A 110 -5.97 21.13 -15.22
N TYR A 111 -6.53 22.22 -14.70
CA TYR A 111 -7.71 22.86 -15.29
C TYR A 111 -7.60 24.37 -15.33
N LYS A 112 -8.33 24.98 -16.25
CA LYS A 112 -8.46 26.43 -16.36
C LYS A 112 -9.81 26.87 -15.82
N THR A 113 -9.85 28.09 -15.27
CA THR A 113 -11.07 28.69 -14.72
C THR A 113 -11.72 29.73 -15.65
N GLU A 114 -11.34 29.74 -16.93
CA GLU A 114 -11.67 30.82 -17.88
C GLU A 114 -13.01 30.61 -18.61
N SER A 115 -13.41 29.37 -18.89
CA SER A 115 -14.62 29.06 -19.65
C SER A 115 -15.33 27.80 -19.14
N PRO A 116 -16.68 27.72 -19.22
CA PRO A 116 -17.44 26.49 -18.98
C PRO A 116 -16.92 25.26 -19.73
N ARG A 117 -16.40 25.43 -20.95
CA ARG A 117 -15.85 24.32 -21.75
C ARG A 117 -14.58 23.73 -21.14
N ASP A 118 -13.76 24.56 -20.49
CA ASP A 118 -12.53 24.11 -19.84
C ASP A 118 -12.86 23.22 -18.64
N PHE A 119 -13.94 23.54 -17.92
CA PHE A 119 -14.44 22.71 -16.83
C PHE A 119 -14.99 21.37 -17.31
N GLN A 120 -15.68 21.34 -18.45
CA GLN A 120 -16.20 20.09 -19.01
C GLN A 120 -15.06 19.15 -19.43
N ALA A 121 -14.06 19.66 -20.17
CA ALA A 121 -12.89 18.88 -20.56
C ALA A 121 -12.10 18.37 -19.33
N PHE A 122 -12.00 19.19 -18.29
CA PHE A 122 -11.41 18.77 -17.02
C PHE A 122 -12.21 17.65 -16.35
N ASN A 123 -13.54 17.76 -16.29
CA ASN A 123 -14.39 16.76 -15.67
C ASN A 123 -14.27 15.40 -16.37
N ASP A 124 -14.25 15.40 -17.70
CA ASP A 124 -14.06 14.18 -18.50
C ASP A 124 -12.70 13.53 -18.20
N ASN A 125 -11.62 14.32 -18.21
CA ASN A 125 -10.26 13.82 -17.92
C ASN A 125 -10.11 13.33 -16.48
N LEU A 126 -10.68 14.06 -15.52
CA LEU A 126 -10.67 13.71 -14.11
C LEU A 126 -11.44 12.39 -13.89
N THR A 127 -12.61 12.24 -14.52
CA THR A 127 -13.43 11.03 -14.46
C THR A 127 -12.68 9.82 -15.00
N GLU A 128 -12.05 9.94 -16.18
CA GLU A 128 -11.26 8.87 -16.78
C GLU A 128 -10.09 8.47 -15.87
N ARG A 129 -9.38 9.45 -15.30
CA ARG A 129 -8.26 9.20 -14.40
C ARG A 129 -8.70 8.52 -13.11
N LEU A 130 -9.83 8.94 -12.54
CA LEU A 130 -10.42 8.35 -11.35
C LEU A 130 -10.86 6.90 -11.60
N LYS A 131 -11.51 6.63 -12.74
CA LYS A 131 -11.88 5.25 -13.15
C LYS A 131 -10.64 4.36 -13.28
N SER A 132 -9.63 4.82 -14.00
CA SER A 132 -8.39 4.06 -14.19
C SER A 132 -7.71 3.73 -12.86
N MET A 133 -7.69 4.68 -11.91
CA MET A 133 -7.13 4.44 -10.57
C MET A 133 -7.97 3.46 -9.74
N LEU A 134 -9.30 3.52 -9.86
CA LEU A 134 -10.20 2.58 -9.20
C LEU A 134 -10.00 1.16 -9.73
N GLU A 135 -10.03 0.98 -11.06
CA GLU A 135 -9.83 -0.32 -11.71
C GLU A 135 -8.46 -0.92 -11.37
N GLN A 136 -7.40 -0.12 -11.35
CA GLN A 136 -6.07 -0.58 -10.92
C GLN A 136 -6.08 -1.03 -9.46
N GLY A 137 -6.78 -0.30 -8.58
CA GLY A 137 -6.95 -0.68 -7.18
C GLY A 137 -7.70 -2.01 -7.02
N GLU A 138 -8.81 -2.17 -7.72
CA GLU A 138 -9.61 -3.40 -7.72
C GLU A 138 -8.83 -4.59 -8.27
N VAL A 139 -8.09 -4.44 -9.38
CA VAL A 139 -7.22 -5.49 -9.92
C VAL A 139 -6.13 -5.89 -8.93
N LEU A 140 -5.50 -4.92 -8.25
CA LEU A 140 -4.49 -5.22 -7.24
C LEU A 140 -5.08 -5.93 -6.01
N GLU A 141 -6.27 -5.54 -5.57
CA GLU A 141 -7.00 -6.21 -4.49
C GLU A 141 -7.44 -7.61 -4.91
N GLU A 142 -8.01 -7.79 -6.09
CA GLU A 142 -8.36 -9.09 -6.67
C GLU A 142 -7.13 -9.98 -6.82
N MET A 143 -5.99 -9.45 -7.27
CA MET A 143 -4.74 -10.20 -7.33
C MET A 143 -4.24 -10.60 -5.94
N ALA A 144 -4.36 -9.72 -4.94
CA ALA A 144 -4.02 -10.05 -3.56
C ALA A 144 -4.96 -11.13 -2.98
N GLU A 145 -6.25 -11.06 -3.30
CA GLU A 145 -7.26 -12.04 -2.90
C GLU A 145 -7.09 -13.37 -3.64
N GLN A 146 -6.85 -13.37 -4.95
CA GLN A 146 -6.57 -14.57 -5.74
C GLN A 146 -5.25 -15.21 -5.33
N SER A 147 -4.22 -14.42 -5.01
CA SER A 147 -2.99 -14.95 -4.42
C SER A 147 -3.24 -15.56 -3.04
N SER A 148 -4.31 -15.13 -2.34
CA SER A 148 -4.78 -15.78 -1.10
C SER A 148 -5.66 -17.02 -1.32
N VAL A 149 -6.26 -17.19 -2.51
CA VAL A 149 -7.19 -18.29 -2.87
C VAL A 149 -6.54 -19.37 -3.75
N ALA A 150 -5.37 -19.11 -4.36
CA ALA A 150 -4.49 -20.15 -4.89
C ALA A 150 -3.88 -20.93 -3.71
N SER A 151 -4.74 -21.61 -2.95
CA SER A 151 -4.36 -22.37 -1.78
C SER A 151 -3.86 -23.73 -2.23
N VAL A 152 -2.58 -23.98 -2.04
CA VAL A 152 -2.04 -25.33 -2.13
C VAL A 152 -2.40 -26.01 -0.81
N ASP A 153 -3.34 -26.97 -0.83
CA ASP A 153 -3.83 -27.70 0.35
C ASP A 153 -4.10 -26.84 1.60
N GLY A 154 -4.79 -25.71 1.36
CA GLY A 154 -5.24 -24.80 2.41
C GLY A 154 -4.24 -23.71 2.82
N LEU A 155 -3.08 -23.59 2.17
CA LEU A 155 -2.13 -22.48 2.34
C LEU A 155 -2.00 -21.64 1.07
N SER A 156 -2.09 -20.32 1.20
CA SER A 156 -1.80 -19.39 0.09
C SER A 156 -0.34 -19.46 -0.35
N SER A 157 -0.01 -18.89 -1.52
CA SER A 157 1.38 -18.86 -2.02
C SER A 157 2.34 -18.19 -1.02
N GLN A 158 1.91 -17.11 -0.37
CA GLN A 158 2.71 -16.43 0.66
C GLN A 158 2.86 -17.26 1.93
N GLU A 159 1.79 -17.95 2.37
CA GLU A 159 1.86 -18.86 3.51
C GLU A 159 2.83 -20.02 3.22
N LEU A 160 2.77 -20.59 2.02
CA LEU A 160 3.68 -21.65 1.60
C LEU A 160 5.13 -21.16 1.57
N SER A 161 5.40 -19.98 0.98
CA SER A 161 6.75 -19.41 0.96
C SER A 161 7.29 -19.13 2.36
N VAL A 162 6.50 -18.52 3.25
CA VAL A 162 6.93 -18.24 4.63
C VAL A 162 7.16 -19.55 5.39
N LEU A 163 6.27 -20.54 5.27
CA LEU A 163 6.43 -21.82 5.94
C LEU A 163 7.67 -22.57 5.43
N ALA A 164 7.87 -22.62 4.10
CA ALA A 164 9.01 -23.27 3.48
C ALA A 164 10.34 -22.65 3.90
N VAL A 165 10.43 -21.32 3.86
CA VAL A 165 11.65 -20.60 4.29
C VAL A 165 11.89 -20.85 5.78
N THR A 166 10.86 -20.72 6.62
CA THR A 166 10.99 -20.97 8.07
C THR A 166 11.50 -22.39 8.35
N ALA A 167 10.91 -23.40 7.71
CA ALA A 167 11.30 -24.80 7.86
C ALA A 167 12.71 -25.09 7.34
N ASN A 168 13.16 -24.38 6.31
CA ASN A 168 14.51 -24.51 5.75
C ASN A 168 15.57 -23.74 6.57
N SER A 169 15.17 -22.71 7.32
CA SER A 169 16.07 -21.87 8.12
C SER A 169 16.46 -22.49 9.47
N VAL A 170 15.86 -23.62 9.85
CA VAL A 170 16.14 -24.31 11.12
C VAL A 170 17.06 -25.51 10.89
N ALA A 171 18.04 -25.69 11.79
CA ALA A 171 18.96 -26.84 11.73
C ALA A 171 18.36 -28.11 12.37
N GLN A 172 17.40 -27.92 13.29
CA GLN A 172 16.63 -28.96 13.95
C GLN A 172 15.16 -28.52 13.96
N ASP A 173 14.24 -29.47 13.87
CA ASP A 173 12.80 -29.28 13.74
C ASP A 173 12.14 -28.58 14.95
N ASP A 174 12.77 -28.68 16.12
CA ASP A 174 12.32 -28.11 17.40
C ASP A 174 12.95 -26.74 17.74
N HIS A 175 13.76 -26.15 16.86
CA HIS A 175 14.42 -24.87 17.12
C HIS A 175 13.71 -23.69 16.45
N ALA A 176 13.75 -22.54 17.14
CA ALA A 176 13.32 -21.28 16.57
C ALA A 176 14.46 -20.58 15.81
N THR A 177 14.09 -19.82 14.79
CA THR A 177 15.00 -18.95 14.02
C THR A 177 14.56 -17.50 14.14
N SER A 178 15.44 -16.54 13.83
CA SER A 178 15.09 -15.13 13.97
C SER A 178 14.04 -14.70 12.94
N VAL A 179 13.03 -13.94 13.39
CA VAL A 179 12.01 -13.38 12.49
C VAL A 179 12.67 -12.51 11.39
N TRP A 180 13.77 -11.84 11.74
CA TRP A 180 14.54 -11.04 10.79
C TRP A 180 15.18 -11.89 9.69
N SER A 181 15.78 -13.05 10.01
CA SER A 181 16.40 -13.93 9.02
C SER A 181 15.37 -14.50 8.06
N VAL A 182 14.26 -15.03 8.58
CA VAL A 182 13.17 -15.59 7.75
C VAL A 182 12.60 -14.52 6.83
N ARG A 183 12.42 -13.29 7.33
CA ARG A 183 11.97 -12.17 6.51
C ARG A 183 12.95 -11.88 5.36
N ASN A 184 14.24 -11.76 5.66
CA ASN A 184 15.26 -11.47 4.66
C ASN A 184 15.36 -12.58 3.60
N ASP A 185 15.24 -13.83 3.99
CA ASP A 185 15.25 -14.97 3.06
C ASP A 185 13.95 -15.05 2.24
N CYS A 186 12.80 -14.67 2.81
CA CYS A 186 11.56 -14.48 2.05
C CYS A 186 11.68 -13.35 1.02
N GLU A 187 12.30 -12.23 1.38
CA GLU A 187 12.56 -11.11 0.46
C GLU A 187 13.47 -11.54 -0.70
N ARG A 188 14.51 -12.34 -0.43
CA ARG A 188 15.36 -12.97 -1.46
C ARG A 188 14.62 -13.94 -2.36
N ALA A 189 13.60 -14.62 -1.83
CA ALA A 189 12.69 -15.48 -2.59
C ALA A 189 11.62 -14.70 -3.38
N GLY A 190 11.63 -13.36 -3.36
CA GLY A 190 10.71 -12.50 -4.10
C GLY A 190 9.44 -12.12 -3.34
N LEU A 191 9.32 -12.47 -2.06
CA LEU A 191 8.18 -12.10 -1.23
C LEU A 191 8.42 -10.76 -0.54
N ASN A 192 7.63 -9.73 -0.88
CA ASN A 192 7.74 -8.43 -0.24
C ASN A 192 7.31 -8.45 1.25
N ASN A 193 7.64 -7.39 1.99
CA ASN A 193 7.36 -7.29 3.42
C ASN A 193 5.86 -7.46 3.78
N LEU A 194 4.94 -6.97 2.94
CA LEU A 194 3.50 -7.15 3.18
C LEU A 194 3.11 -8.63 3.06
N GLY A 195 3.62 -9.31 2.02
CA GLY A 195 3.41 -10.74 1.81
C GLY A 195 3.95 -11.58 2.97
N PHE A 196 5.15 -11.27 3.46
CA PHE A 196 5.73 -11.90 4.65
C PHE A 196 4.85 -11.74 5.88
N ASN A 197 4.48 -10.50 6.24
CA ASN A 197 3.67 -10.24 7.43
C ASN A 197 2.28 -10.90 7.36
N LEU A 198 1.67 -10.89 6.17
CA LEU A 198 0.37 -11.53 5.95
C LEU A 198 0.47 -13.07 6.05
N GLY A 199 1.49 -13.67 5.43
CA GLY A 199 1.76 -15.10 5.50
C GLY A 199 2.02 -15.56 6.95
N LEU A 200 2.90 -14.85 7.66
CA LEU A 200 3.21 -15.13 9.07
C LEU A 200 1.96 -15.05 9.95
N ARG A 201 1.16 -13.98 9.81
CA ARG A 201 -0.07 -13.80 10.59
C ARG A 201 -1.06 -14.94 10.36
N ARG A 202 -1.25 -15.38 9.12
CA ARG A 202 -2.20 -16.45 8.79
C ARG A 202 -1.71 -17.83 9.22
N LEU A 203 -0.41 -18.14 9.06
CA LEU A 203 0.20 -19.36 9.58
C LEU A 203 0.08 -19.48 11.10
N LYS A 204 0.22 -18.36 11.84
CA LYS A 204 -0.02 -18.34 13.29
C LYS A 204 -1.46 -18.67 13.66
N VAL A 205 -2.44 -18.12 12.92
CA VAL A 205 -3.87 -18.42 13.12
C VAL A 205 -4.16 -19.90 12.82
N LYS A 206 -3.52 -20.47 11.79
CA LYS A 206 -3.59 -21.90 11.44
C LYS A 206 -2.78 -22.80 12.39
N LYS A 207 -2.01 -22.21 13.32
CA LYS A 207 -1.09 -22.90 14.24
C LYS A 207 -0.03 -23.73 13.53
N PHE A 208 0.46 -23.28 12.38
CA PHE A 208 1.58 -23.95 11.69
C PHE A 208 2.93 -23.40 12.17
N VAL A 209 2.95 -22.14 12.58
CA VAL A 209 4.12 -21.48 13.18
C VAL A 209 3.71 -20.74 14.45
N GLU A 210 4.66 -20.54 15.34
CA GLU A 210 4.52 -19.71 16.53
C GLU A 210 5.68 -18.74 16.68
N THR A 211 5.47 -17.70 17.49
CA THR A 211 6.51 -16.73 17.83
C THR A 211 6.97 -17.03 19.24
N VAL A 212 8.27 -17.20 19.41
CA VAL A 212 8.91 -17.44 20.70
C VAL A 212 9.93 -16.34 20.97
N GLU A 213 10.34 -16.18 22.22
CA GLU A 213 11.49 -15.36 22.54
C GLU A 213 12.75 -16.23 22.48
N ILE A 214 13.78 -15.72 21.81
CA ILE A 214 15.11 -16.32 21.74
C ILE A 214 16.13 -15.30 22.23
N GLU A 215 17.24 -15.78 22.79
CA GLU A 215 18.31 -14.94 23.34
C GLU A 215 19.49 -14.86 22.38
N ASP A 216 20.13 -13.70 22.29
CA ASP A 216 21.34 -13.52 21.49
C ASP A 216 22.59 -13.96 22.27
N GLU A 217 23.78 -13.83 21.68
CA GLU A 217 25.05 -14.18 22.33
C GLU A 217 25.32 -13.37 23.62
N ARG A 218 24.57 -12.29 23.85
CA ARG A 218 24.66 -11.40 25.02
C ARG A 218 23.51 -11.64 26.01
N GLY A 219 22.61 -12.58 25.74
CA GLY A 219 21.43 -12.85 26.56
C GLY A 219 20.29 -11.85 26.36
N GLU A 220 20.33 -11.02 25.31
CA GLU A 220 19.26 -10.09 25.01
C GLU A 220 18.13 -10.80 24.25
N PRO A 221 16.86 -10.70 24.71
CA PRO A 221 15.74 -11.37 24.08
C PRO A 221 15.33 -10.68 22.78
N TYR A 222 15.03 -11.48 21.75
CA TYR A 222 14.52 -11.02 20.46
C TYR A 222 13.49 -12.01 19.89
N PRO A 223 12.61 -11.57 18.95
CA PRO A 223 11.55 -12.41 18.44
C PRO A 223 12.09 -13.49 17.50
N GLY A 224 11.82 -14.74 17.87
CA GLY A 224 12.01 -15.93 17.08
C GLY A 224 10.70 -16.44 16.47
N ILE A 225 10.83 -17.25 15.44
CA ILE A 225 9.74 -17.99 14.80
C ILE A 225 10.09 -19.47 14.77
N GLN A 226 9.12 -20.31 15.11
CA GLN A 226 9.26 -21.75 15.17
C GLN A 226 8.14 -22.41 14.36
N VAL A 227 8.46 -23.47 13.62
CA VAL A 227 7.45 -24.35 12.99
C VAL A 227 6.95 -25.31 14.07
N THR A 228 5.64 -25.39 14.23
CA THR A 228 5.00 -26.28 15.20
C THR A 228 4.89 -27.71 14.67
N ASP A 229 4.60 -28.68 15.53
CA ASP A 229 4.31 -30.08 15.11
C ASP A 229 3.22 -30.16 14.02
N GLN A 230 2.18 -29.32 14.12
CA GLN A 230 1.12 -29.28 13.12
C GLN A 230 1.63 -28.73 11.77
N GLY A 231 2.55 -27.77 11.81
CA GLY A 231 3.23 -27.25 10.62
C GLY A 231 4.09 -28.32 9.96
N TRP A 232 4.87 -29.08 10.74
CA TRP A 232 5.69 -30.17 10.24
C TRP A 232 4.85 -31.32 9.65
N GLN A 233 3.80 -31.76 10.32
CA GLN A 233 2.86 -32.77 9.78
C GLN A 233 2.24 -32.33 8.45
N TRP A 234 1.93 -31.03 8.32
CA TRP A 234 1.44 -30.49 7.06
C TRP A 234 2.53 -30.55 5.98
N ILE A 235 3.77 -30.15 6.27
CA ILE A 235 4.90 -30.23 5.33
C ILE A 235 5.12 -31.67 4.86
N GLU A 236 5.15 -32.64 5.78
CA GLU A 236 5.31 -34.07 5.47
C GLU A 236 4.19 -34.60 4.56
N THR A 237 2.94 -34.19 4.81
CA THR A 237 1.78 -34.59 3.98
C THR A 237 1.83 -33.97 2.58
N ASN A 238 2.62 -32.91 2.40
CA ASN A 238 2.69 -32.08 1.20
C ASN A 238 4.13 -32.01 0.64
N GLU A 239 4.94 -33.05 0.90
CA GLU A 239 6.37 -33.11 0.56
C GLU A 239 6.61 -32.86 -0.94
N ASP A 240 5.69 -33.31 -1.80
CA ASP A 240 5.73 -33.15 -3.26
C ASP A 240 5.80 -31.69 -3.73
N LYS A 241 5.46 -30.73 -2.87
CA LYS A 241 5.47 -29.29 -3.17
C LYS A 241 6.77 -28.58 -2.78
N PHE A 242 7.67 -29.27 -2.08
CA PHE A 242 8.94 -28.70 -1.64
C PHE A 242 10.07 -29.18 -2.55
N THR A 243 10.93 -28.25 -2.95
CA THR A 243 12.14 -28.58 -3.73
C THR A 243 13.30 -28.83 -2.78
N PHE A 244 13.69 -30.09 -2.60
CA PHE A 244 14.81 -30.48 -1.74
C PHE A 244 16.21 -30.33 -2.40
N HIS A 245 16.28 -29.75 -3.60
CA HIS A 245 17.53 -29.57 -4.34
C HIS A 245 17.92 -28.09 -4.35
N SER A 246 19.15 -27.77 -3.94
CA SER A 246 19.67 -26.40 -4.04
C SER A 246 20.02 -26.07 -5.50
N ALA A 247 19.47 -24.97 -6.01
CA ALA A 247 19.99 -24.38 -7.23
C ALA A 247 21.38 -23.81 -6.94
N SER A 248 22.40 -24.30 -7.66
CA SER A 248 23.80 -23.87 -7.53
C SER A 248 23.91 -22.34 -7.53
N ALA A 249 24.51 -21.78 -6.47
CA ALA A 249 24.68 -20.35 -6.29
C ALA A 249 25.52 -19.74 -7.42
N LYS A 250 24.90 -18.86 -8.23
CA LYS A 250 25.65 -17.96 -9.12
C LYS A 250 26.44 -16.96 -8.27
N LYS A 251 27.78 -17.06 -8.33
CA LYS A 251 28.68 -15.98 -7.90
C LYS A 251 28.50 -14.75 -8.80
N GLY A 252 27.98 -13.67 -8.25
CA GLY A 252 28.20 -12.30 -8.72
C GLY A 252 28.40 -11.46 -7.45
N GLY A 253 29.58 -10.94 -7.14
CA GLY A 253 30.29 -9.94 -7.93
C GLY A 253 29.77 -8.59 -7.49
N PHE A 254 30.12 -8.18 -6.26
CA PHE A 254 29.70 -6.90 -5.67
C PHE A 254 30.92 -5.97 -5.70
N GLU A 255 31.12 -5.29 -6.81
CA GLU A 255 31.95 -4.10 -6.90
C GLU A 255 31.11 -2.99 -7.55
N ASP A 256 31.25 -1.79 -6.97
CA ASP A 256 30.74 -0.49 -7.41
C ASP A 256 29.23 -0.19 -7.27
N MET A 257 28.87 0.38 -6.11
CA MET A 257 27.87 1.45 -6.07
C MET A 257 28.48 2.72 -5.48
N ASP A 258 28.70 3.68 -6.38
CA ASP A 258 29.06 5.07 -6.12
C ASP A 258 27.85 5.79 -5.52
N ASP A 259 27.89 6.05 -4.21
CA ASP A 259 26.88 6.81 -3.48
C ASP A 259 27.07 8.31 -3.75
N SER A 260 26.37 8.80 -4.76
CA SER A 260 26.10 10.23 -4.94
C SER A 260 24.61 10.47 -5.17
N VAL A 261 23.81 10.31 -4.12
CA VAL A 261 22.43 10.84 -4.04
C VAL A 261 22.49 12.27 -3.50
N PRO A 262 21.98 13.29 -4.21
CA PRO A 262 21.98 14.66 -3.72
C PRO A 262 20.78 14.88 -2.80
N PHE A 263 21.04 15.18 -1.52
CA PHE A 263 20.15 15.88 -0.61
C PHE A 263 20.58 17.35 -0.50
#